data_AF-A0A134CB76-F1
#
_entry.id   AF-A0A134CB76-F1
#
_cell.length_a   1.000
_cell.length_b   1.000
_cell.length_c   1.000
_cell.angle_alpha   90.00
_cell.angle_beta   90.00
_cell.angle_gamma   90.00
#
_symmetry.space_group_name_H-M   'P 1'
#
loop_
_entity.id
_entity.type
_entity.pdbx_description
1 polymer ?
#
loop_
_entity_poly.entity_id
_entity_poly.type
_entity_poly.pdbx_seq_one_letter_code
_entity_poly.pdbx_strand_id
1 'polypeptide(L)'
;GGDTHIKTAVDGAHITLVTDNRNIDMSNSNEVNSVLNTLAGKLYYDAYVKKGSVDGERKLIGSVMIADGLTASSKSINLSDMKFKDKDGQGYIELLTPSAPSKPNTITGDETEDTYYVQKGICQADGTYRFLQDTTISQTDGNPAINVKKKVVIDAKGHTLTLDVKAGNPQLLDGVSHVSSPNELKMTVGKLNIRVTNTKSRAEGISMRNNNAKLSTTEINGDVDVQVSGKGYTLGMYAVGNSHLTINGNVIMRKNDPSSPWGVDGGASTGEWAYYSISGIYSGSNYGNPPKGGQITVNGDVDLAIRGTGILANGAGSQVIVKGGGKIEIERNDSGIHYAVDAQSGTAMVNVNEDGSAAGTKDLQIKGNIGVTNGSVNPAEPVKNSIVTIGLATKSSRLDGVVVNNHTKKNNQSGFYGISTIYLQNGAVWNNEAYGMTDKGFTGSYVTKLVGGSAMTPDKAGFIQQKDTKQLTIDEYSGHTYLAYEHTNDGSEASYYTAGDTHIKTATSGSSVTMMTNNTGIDMGNSDKVNKVLNALAGKLYYDAYATPNGQRAQGERNLIAKVMIADGLTASSKSMNLSDMKFKDKDGQGYVESSTPPTPSPKPTTSEFTKTINLRKQDNKEY
;
A
#
# COMPACT_ATOMS: atom_id res chain seq x y z
N GLY A 1 -48.39 -40.34 -18.07
CA GLY A 1 -49.65 -40.96 -17.62
C GLY A 1 -50.76 -39.94 -17.67
N GLY A 2 -52.01 -40.40 -17.79
CA GLY A 2 -53.19 -39.56 -17.60
C GLY A 2 -53.36 -39.13 -16.15
N ASP A 3 -54.38 -38.31 -15.89
CA ASP A 3 -54.70 -37.82 -14.55
C ASP A 3 -55.63 -38.81 -13.82
N THR A 4 -55.46 -38.94 -12.51
CA THR A 4 -56.22 -39.84 -11.64
C THR A 4 -57.25 -39.06 -10.84
N HIS A 5 -58.53 -39.45 -10.91
CA HIS A 5 -59.61 -38.81 -10.16
C HIS A 5 -60.15 -39.74 -9.08
N ILE A 6 -60.07 -39.30 -7.83
CA ILE A 6 -60.75 -39.90 -6.69
C ILE A 6 -62.07 -39.19 -6.49
N LYS A 7 -63.18 -39.92 -6.67
CA LYS A 7 -64.52 -39.34 -6.63
C LYS A 7 -65.01 -39.06 -5.21
N THR A 8 -64.68 -39.92 -4.25
CA THR A 8 -65.06 -39.87 -2.82
C THR A 8 -64.04 -40.66 -2.01
N ALA A 9 -63.90 -40.40 -0.70
CA ALA A 9 -63.06 -41.21 0.18
C ALA A 9 -63.72 -41.52 1.54
N VAL A 10 -63.28 -42.61 2.17
CA VAL A 10 -63.58 -42.91 3.58
C VAL A 10 -62.56 -42.23 4.48
N ASP A 11 -62.93 -41.97 5.74
CA ASP A 11 -62.02 -41.34 6.72
C ASP A 11 -60.75 -42.18 6.87
N GLY A 12 -59.59 -41.53 6.74
CA GLY A 12 -58.29 -42.20 6.84
C GLY A 12 -57.88 -42.94 5.57
N ALA A 13 -58.51 -42.69 4.41
CA ALA A 13 -58.01 -43.20 3.14
C ALA A 13 -56.68 -42.52 2.78
N HIS A 14 -55.69 -43.33 2.37
CA HIS A 14 -54.37 -42.85 1.95
C HIS A 14 -54.07 -43.21 0.50
N ILE A 15 -53.45 -42.28 -0.22
CA ILE A 15 -52.92 -42.52 -1.56
C ILE A 15 -51.53 -41.89 -1.68
N THR A 16 -50.60 -42.64 -2.26
CA THR A 16 -49.26 -42.17 -2.60
C THR A 16 -49.04 -42.31 -4.09
N LEU A 17 -48.73 -41.19 -4.76
CA LEU A 17 -48.23 -41.23 -6.12
C LEU A 17 -46.70 -41.43 -6.10
N VAL A 18 -46.20 -42.32 -6.96
CA VAL A 18 -44.77 -42.66 -6.98
C VAL A 18 -44.21 -42.46 -8.39
N THR A 19 -43.01 -41.87 -8.47
CA THR A 19 -42.17 -41.86 -9.68
C THR A 19 -40.78 -42.44 -9.38
N ASP A 20 -40.08 -42.94 -10.40
CA ASP A 20 -38.66 -43.29 -10.26
C ASP A 20 -37.75 -42.05 -10.30
N ASN A 21 -36.49 -42.24 -9.94
CA ASN A 21 -35.46 -41.20 -9.88
C ASN A 21 -34.68 -41.01 -11.19
N ARG A 22 -35.10 -41.63 -12.31
CA ARG A 22 -34.31 -41.57 -13.55
C ARG A 22 -34.35 -40.16 -14.13
N ASN A 23 -33.17 -39.65 -14.46
CA ASN A 23 -32.98 -38.30 -15.02
C ASN A 23 -33.47 -37.17 -14.09
N ILE A 24 -33.37 -37.37 -12.78
CA ILE A 24 -33.61 -36.33 -11.78
C ILE A 24 -32.31 -36.11 -11.02
N ASP A 25 -31.80 -34.88 -10.99
CA ASP A 25 -30.69 -34.54 -10.10
C ASP A 25 -31.19 -34.48 -8.65
N MET A 26 -30.99 -35.60 -7.93
CA MET A 26 -31.42 -35.74 -6.54
C MET A 26 -30.67 -34.81 -5.57
N SER A 27 -29.59 -34.14 -6.01
CA SER A 27 -28.89 -33.12 -5.21
C SER A 27 -29.50 -31.72 -5.36
N ASN A 28 -30.30 -31.50 -6.40
CA ASN A 28 -30.96 -30.23 -6.68
C ASN A 28 -32.38 -30.19 -6.09
N SER A 29 -32.52 -29.55 -4.92
CA SER A 29 -33.83 -29.47 -4.24
C SER A 29 -34.92 -28.80 -5.08
N ASN A 30 -34.58 -27.86 -5.97
CA ASN A 30 -35.58 -27.22 -6.84
C ASN A 30 -36.12 -28.19 -7.89
N GLU A 31 -35.24 -29.02 -8.46
CA GLU A 31 -35.62 -30.04 -9.44
C GLU A 31 -36.48 -31.13 -8.79
N VAL A 32 -36.04 -31.64 -7.63
CA VAL A 32 -36.80 -32.62 -6.82
C VAL A 32 -38.20 -32.10 -6.49
N ASN A 33 -38.29 -30.85 -6.01
CA ASN A 33 -39.56 -30.21 -5.69
C ASN A 33 -40.45 -30.00 -6.91
N SER A 34 -39.88 -29.60 -8.05
CA SER A 34 -40.61 -29.44 -9.32
C SER A 34 -41.22 -30.77 -9.78
N VAL A 35 -40.46 -31.86 -9.69
CA VAL A 35 -40.93 -33.21 -10.03
C VAL A 35 -42.06 -33.66 -9.11
N LEU A 36 -41.88 -33.55 -7.78
CA LEU A 36 -42.89 -33.95 -6.80
C LEU A 36 -44.19 -33.15 -6.97
N ASN A 37 -44.10 -31.84 -7.23
CA ASN A 37 -45.28 -31.00 -7.47
C ASN A 37 -45.99 -31.35 -8.79
N THR A 38 -45.20 -31.63 -9.84
CA THR A 38 -45.74 -32.08 -11.13
C THR A 38 -46.47 -33.41 -10.99
N LEU A 39 -45.90 -34.35 -10.22
CA LEU A 39 -46.53 -35.62 -9.91
C LEU A 39 -47.81 -35.42 -9.09
N ALA A 40 -47.80 -34.56 -8.07
CA ALA A 40 -48.98 -34.24 -7.27
C ALA A 40 -50.14 -33.71 -8.13
N GLY A 41 -49.82 -32.88 -9.13
CA GLY A 41 -50.79 -32.34 -10.09
C GLY A 41 -51.53 -33.39 -10.93
N LYS A 42 -51.11 -34.66 -10.87
CA LYS A 42 -51.78 -35.80 -11.52
C LYS A 42 -52.90 -36.42 -10.71
N LEU A 43 -53.07 -36.06 -9.43
CA LEU A 43 -54.19 -36.53 -8.62
C LEU A 43 -55.24 -35.43 -8.46
N TYR A 44 -56.50 -35.79 -8.65
CA TYR A 44 -57.65 -34.94 -8.40
C TYR A 44 -58.56 -35.61 -7.38
N TYR A 45 -58.95 -34.88 -6.33
CA TYR A 45 -59.93 -35.31 -5.37
C TYR A 45 -61.24 -34.53 -5.57
N ASP A 46 -62.13 -35.09 -6.38
CA ASP A 46 -63.31 -34.38 -6.88
C ASP A 46 -64.29 -34.00 -5.76
N ALA A 47 -64.36 -34.79 -4.69
CA ALA A 47 -65.17 -34.48 -3.52
C ALA A 47 -64.55 -33.39 -2.63
N TYR A 48 -63.28 -33.00 -2.82
CA TYR A 48 -62.65 -31.90 -2.09
C TYR A 48 -63.28 -30.54 -2.44
N VAL A 49 -63.82 -30.43 -3.66
CA VAL A 49 -64.39 -29.19 -4.17
C VAL A 49 -65.73 -28.91 -3.49
N LYS A 50 -65.86 -27.70 -2.94
CA LYS A 50 -67.11 -27.21 -2.34
C LYS A 50 -68.22 -27.14 -3.39
N LYS A 51 -69.41 -27.65 -3.08
CA LYS A 51 -70.60 -27.59 -3.96
C LYS A 51 -71.72 -26.80 -3.30
N GLY A 52 -71.86 -25.52 -3.70
CA GLY A 52 -72.82 -24.60 -3.08
C GLY A 52 -72.48 -24.33 -1.62
N SER A 53 -73.43 -24.56 -0.70
CA SER A 53 -73.23 -24.40 0.74
C SER A 53 -72.63 -25.63 1.44
N VAL A 54 -72.42 -26.74 0.73
CA VAL A 54 -71.85 -27.98 1.28
C VAL A 54 -70.34 -27.97 1.11
N ASP A 55 -69.61 -28.00 2.23
CA ASP A 55 -68.14 -28.11 2.22
C ASP A 55 -67.69 -29.44 1.62
N GLY A 56 -66.54 -29.43 0.95
CA GLY A 56 -65.99 -30.63 0.34
C GLY A 56 -65.45 -31.62 1.38
N GLU A 57 -65.29 -32.88 0.97
CA GLU A 57 -64.70 -33.92 1.79
C GLU A 57 -63.23 -33.59 2.13
N ARG A 58 -62.79 -33.99 3.33
CA ARG A 58 -61.41 -33.81 3.85
C ARG A 58 -60.81 -35.12 4.35
N LYS A 59 -61.19 -36.22 3.70
CA LYS A 59 -61.01 -37.60 4.18
C LYS A 59 -59.84 -38.34 3.55
N LEU A 60 -59.37 -37.87 2.40
CA LEU A 60 -58.26 -38.42 1.65
C LEU A 60 -56.95 -37.74 2.07
N ILE A 61 -55.97 -38.53 2.46
CA ILE A 61 -54.59 -38.09 2.71
C ILE A 61 -53.77 -38.47 1.48
N GLY A 62 -53.23 -37.45 0.81
CA GLY A 62 -52.37 -37.63 -0.36
C GLY A 62 -50.89 -37.49 0.01
N SER A 63 -50.03 -38.22 -0.69
CA SER A 63 -48.58 -38.04 -0.64
C SER A 63 -47.96 -38.29 -2.02
N VAL A 64 -46.76 -37.77 -2.25
CA VAL A 64 -45.94 -38.01 -3.45
C VAL A 64 -44.57 -38.50 -3.05
N MET A 65 -44.03 -39.42 -3.85
CA MET A 65 -42.75 -40.05 -3.58
C MET A 65 -41.90 -40.14 -4.85
N ILE A 66 -40.60 -39.88 -4.70
CA ILE A 66 -39.56 -40.36 -5.61
C ILE A 66 -38.92 -41.57 -4.96
N ALA A 67 -38.91 -42.69 -5.67
CA ALA A 67 -38.34 -43.94 -5.21
C ALA A 67 -37.19 -44.40 -6.12
N ASP A 68 -36.39 -45.36 -5.66
CA ASP A 68 -35.30 -45.97 -6.44
C ASP A 68 -35.80 -46.91 -7.57
N GLY A 69 -37.11 -47.06 -7.71
CA GLY A 69 -37.80 -47.80 -8.76
C GLY A 69 -39.32 -47.68 -8.64
N LEU A 70 -40.06 -48.39 -9.50
CA LEU A 70 -41.54 -48.38 -9.56
C LEU A 70 -42.18 -49.70 -9.09
N THR A 71 -41.52 -50.43 -8.18
CA THR A 71 -42.09 -51.66 -7.60
C THR A 71 -42.53 -51.42 -6.16
N ALA A 72 -43.41 -52.27 -5.63
CA ALA A 72 -43.85 -52.20 -4.23
C ALA A 72 -42.70 -52.36 -3.21
N SER A 73 -41.53 -52.84 -3.64
CA SER A 73 -40.34 -53.03 -2.82
C SER A 73 -39.33 -51.87 -2.94
N SER A 74 -39.60 -50.86 -3.77
CA SER A 74 -38.68 -49.75 -3.99
C SER A 74 -38.53 -48.89 -2.74
N LYS A 75 -37.31 -48.45 -2.46
CA LYS A 75 -37.00 -47.59 -1.32
C LYS A 75 -37.43 -46.16 -1.62
N SER A 76 -38.18 -45.56 -0.69
CA SER A 76 -38.46 -44.13 -0.71
C SER A 76 -37.14 -43.34 -0.61
N ILE A 77 -36.88 -42.50 -1.61
CA ILE A 77 -35.75 -41.55 -1.59
C ILE A 77 -36.23 -40.20 -1.05
N ASN A 78 -37.37 -39.72 -1.53
CA ASN A 78 -38.03 -38.51 -1.04
C ASN A 78 -39.54 -38.75 -0.95
N LEU A 79 -40.16 -38.32 0.15
CA LEU A 79 -41.59 -38.42 0.42
C LEU A 79 -42.09 -37.05 0.88
N SER A 80 -43.22 -36.60 0.36
CA SER A 80 -43.85 -35.34 0.78
C SER A 80 -45.35 -35.47 0.84
N ASP A 81 -45.94 -34.76 1.80
CA ASP A 81 -47.39 -34.67 1.93
C ASP A 81 -47.98 -33.83 0.79
N MET A 82 -49.16 -34.22 0.33
CA MET A 82 -49.91 -33.55 -0.72
C MET A 82 -51.13 -32.84 -0.13
N LYS A 83 -51.43 -31.65 -0.64
CA LYS A 83 -52.68 -30.92 -0.42
C LYS A 83 -53.54 -30.90 -1.69
N PHE A 84 -54.82 -30.61 -1.56
CA PHE A 84 -55.76 -30.47 -2.68
C PHE A 84 -56.26 -29.04 -2.80
N LYS A 85 -56.41 -28.53 -4.02
CA LYS A 85 -56.93 -27.19 -4.28
C LYS A 85 -58.45 -27.16 -4.10
N ASP A 86 -58.98 -26.13 -3.45
CA ASP A 86 -60.43 -25.97 -3.29
C ASP A 86 -61.17 -25.77 -4.63
N LYS A 87 -60.49 -25.25 -5.67
CA LYS A 87 -61.13 -24.90 -6.95
C LYS A 87 -61.56 -26.12 -7.77
N ASP A 88 -60.74 -27.18 -7.78
CA ASP A 88 -60.87 -28.32 -8.68
C ASP A 88 -60.43 -29.64 -8.05
N GLY A 89 -60.00 -29.62 -6.78
CA GLY A 89 -59.50 -30.80 -6.10
C GLY A 89 -58.14 -31.25 -6.60
N GLN A 90 -57.42 -30.47 -7.40
CA GLN A 90 -56.11 -30.87 -7.93
C GLN A 90 -55.08 -30.93 -6.79
N GLY A 91 -54.30 -32.02 -6.76
CA GLY A 91 -53.17 -32.22 -5.88
C GLY A 91 -52.05 -31.21 -6.12
N TYR A 92 -51.38 -30.80 -5.06
CA TYR A 92 -50.15 -30.01 -5.11
C TYR A 92 -49.33 -30.27 -3.83
N ILE A 93 -48.01 -30.01 -3.90
CA ILE A 93 -47.21 -29.95 -2.68
C ILE A 93 -47.09 -28.49 -2.24
N GLU A 94 -47.26 -28.24 -0.95
CA GLU A 94 -47.04 -26.91 -0.38
C GLU A 94 -45.53 -26.70 -0.23
N LEU A 95 -44.92 -26.12 -1.26
CA LEU A 95 -43.55 -25.64 -1.16
C LEU A 95 -43.56 -24.44 -0.22
N LEU A 96 -42.90 -24.58 0.93
CA LEU A 96 -42.41 -23.41 1.66
C LEU A 96 -41.44 -22.71 0.71
N THR A 97 -41.93 -21.76 -0.09
CA THR A 97 -41.05 -20.86 -0.82
C THR A 97 -40.28 -20.10 0.24
N PRO A 98 -38.95 -20.26 0.37
CA PRO A 98 -38.17 -19.18 0.94
C PRO A 98 -38.52 -17.98 0.08
N SER A 99 -38.93 -16.86 0.68
CA SER A 99 -39.03 -15.60 -0.04
C SER A 99 -37.69 -15.42 -0.76
N ALA A 100 -37.69 -15.44 -2.09
CA ALA A 100 -36.46 -15.30 -2.86
C ALA A 100 -35.72 -14.05 -2.33
N PRO A 101 -34.49 -14.16 -1.81
CA PRO A 101 -33.72 -12.96 -1.49
C PRO A 101 -33.62 -12.17 -2.79
N SER A 102 -34.22 -10.98 -2.81
CA SER A 102 -34.43 -10.21 -4.03
C SER A 102 -33.15 -9.56 -4.56
N LYS A 103 -32.04 -9.65 -3.80
CA LYS A 103 -30.76 -9.02 -4.11
C LYS A 103 -29.58 -9.86 -3.58
N PRO A 104 -28.39 -9.74 -4.20
CA PRO A 104 -27.15 -10.30 -3.65
C PRO A 104 -26.97 -9.91 -2.18
N ASN A 105 -26.65 -10.89 -1.34
CA ASN A 105 -26.34 -10.72 0.09
C ASN A 105 -24.82 -10.91 0.34
N THR A 106 -24.36 -10.87 1.58
CA THR A 106 -22.96 -11.13 1.91
C THR A 106 -22.53 -12.51 1.43
N ILE A 107 -21.38 -12.64 0.77
CA ILE A 107 -20.74 -13.94 0.50
C ILE A 107 -19.98 -14.38 1.74
N THR A 108 -20.23 -15.60 2.23
CA THR A 108 -19.60 -16.11 3.45
C THR A 108 -18.73 -17.36 3.24
N GLY A 109 -18.94 -18.06 2.11
CA GLY A 109 -18.39 -19.40 1.88
C GLY A 109 -19.24 -20.51 2.52
N ASP A 110 -20.31 -20.15 3.22
CA ASP A 110 -21.25 -21.08 3.82
C ASP A 110 -22.54 -21.11 3.00
N GLU A 111 -22.75 -22.19 2.24
CA GLU A 111 -23.94 -22.37 1.40
C GLU A 111 -25.27 -22.21 2.17
N THR A 112 -25.26 -22.47 3.48
CA THR A 112 -26.44 -22.32 4.34
C THR A 112 -26.78 -20.85 4.64
N GLU A 113 -25.79 -19.95 4.60
CA GLU A 113 -25.97 -18.50 4.74
C GLU A 113 -26.08 -17.80 3.36
N ASP A 114 -25.49 -18.40 2.33
CA ASP A 114 -25.34 -17.84 0.98
C ASP A 114 -26.48 -18.26 0.04
N THR A 115 -27.69 -18.39 0.58
CA THR A 115 -28.87 -18.94 -0.12
C THR A 115 -29.21 -18.22 -1.43
N TYR A 116 -28.95 -16.91 -1.53
CA TYR A 116 -29.10 -16.17 -2.79
C TYR A 116 -28.24 -16.76 -3.90
N TYR A 117 -26.96 -16.98 -3.63
CA TYR A 117 -25.98 -17.45 -4.60
C TYR A 117 -26.26 -18.90 -5.00
N VAL A 118 -26.68 -19.74 -4.06
CA VAL A 118 -27.11 -21.12 -4.31
C VAL A 118 -28.36 -21.14 -5.20
N GLN A 119 -29.41 -20.39 -4.84
CA GLN A 119 -30.67 -20.38 -5.60
C GLN A 119 -30.53 -19.79 -7.01
N LYS A 120 -29.56 -18.87 -7.21
CA LYS A 120 -29.25 -18.30 -8.52
C LYS A 120 -28.26 -19.13 -9.35
N GLY A 121 -27.78 -20.26 -8.83
CA GLY A 121 -26.78 -21.09 -9.49
C GLY A 121 -25.43 -20.39 -9.67
N ILE A 122 -25.14 -19.37 -8.85
CA ILE A 122 -23.86 -18.67 -8.81
C ILE A 122 -22.87 -19.47 -7.97
N CYS A 123 -23.29 -19.96 -6.80
CA CYS A 123 -22.52 -20.92 -6.02
C CYS A 123 -22.62 -22.30 -6.70
N GLN A 124 -21.50 -22.80 -7.20
CA GLN A 124 -21.40 -24.09 -7.88
C GLN A 124 -21.29 -25.23 -6.85
N ALA A 125 -21.50 -26.47 -7.31
CA ALA A 125 -21.38 -27.67 -6.47
C ALA A 125 -19.96 -27.89 -5.88
N ASP A 126 -18.92 -27.26 -6.46
CA ASP A 126 -17.56 -27.28 -5.93
C ASP A 126 -17.28 -26.17 -4.90
N GLY A 127 -18.29 -25.38 -4.54
CA GLY A 127 -18.22 -24.24 -3.62
C GLY A 127 -17.70 -22.93 -4.24
N THR A 128 -17.44 -22.89 -5.55
CA THR A 128 -17.00 -21.68 -6.25
C THR A 128 -18.18 -20.75 -6.56
N TYR A 129 -18.01 -19.45 -6.36
CA TYR A 129 -18.96 -18.42 -6.76
C TYR A 129 -18.59 -17.92 -8.16
N ARG A 130 -19.33 -18.34 -9.18
CA ARG A 130 -19.05 -18.01 -10.59
C ARG A 130 -19.94 -16.89 -11.10
N PHE A 131 -19.34 -15.76 -11.45
CA PHE A 131 -20.00 -14.60 -12.03
C PHE A 131 -19.64 -14.48 -13.51
N LEU A 132 -20.64 -14.65 -14.39
CA LEU A 132 -20.48 -14.64 -15.85
C LEU A 132 -20.81 -13.28 -16.50
N GLN A 133 -20.94 -12.25 -15.67
CA GLN A 133 -21.22 -10.89 -16.08
C GLN A 133 -20.78 -9.93 -14.98
N ASP A 134 -20.64 -8.65 -15.33
CA ASP A 134 -20.39 -7.61 -14.36
C ASP A 134 -21.49 -7.62 -13.29
N THR A 135 -21.07 -7.64 -12.02
CA THR A 135 -21.97 -7.85 -10.89
C THR A 135 -21.65 -6.90 -9.76
N THR A 136 -22.69 -6.38 -9.10
CA THR A 136 -22.56 -5.56 -7.89
C THR A 136 -23.20 -6.27 -6.71
N ILE A 137 -22.46 -6.38 -5.61
CA ILE A 137 -22.95 -6.85 -4.31
C ILE A 137 -23.08 -5.62 -3.41
N SER A 138 -24.33 -5.23 -3.11
CA SER A 138 -24.62 -4.02 -2.34
C SER A 138 -25.09 -4.33 -0.92
N GLN A 139 -24.43 -3.73 0.08
CA GLN A 139 -24.80 -3.84 1.49
C GLN A 139 -25.12 -2.48 2.11
N THR A 140 -26.24 -2.41 2.83
CA THR A 140 -26.70 -1.19 3.51
C THR A 140 -27.08 -1.39 4.97
N ASP A 141 -27.06 -2.62 5.44
CA ASP A 141 -27.45 -3.06 6.78
C ASP A 141 -26.26 -3.10 7.76
N GLY A 142 -25.07 -2.73 7.30
CA GLY A 142 -23.84 -2.73 8.10
C GLY A 142 -23.02 -4.01 7.97
N ASN A 143 -23.46 -4.98 7.17
CA ASN A 143 -22.66 -6.17 6.86
C ASN A 143 -21.63 -5.87 5.73
N PRO A 144 -20.50 -6.60 5.69
CA PRO A 144 -19.58 -6.53 4.56
C PRO A 144 -20.16 -7.23 3.34
N ALA A 145 -19.65 -6.93 2.14
CA ALA A 145 -20.04 -7.64 0.93
C ALA A 145 -19.48 -9.07 0.89
N ILE A 146 -18.29 -9.27 1.48
CA ILE A 146 -17.67 -10.59 1.68
C ILE A 146 -17.27 -10.72 3.15
N ASN A 147 -17.67 -11.81 3.81
CA ASN A 147 -17.27 -12.16 5.17
C ASN A 147 -16.72 -13.60 5.22
N VAL A 148 -15.40 -13.77 5.20
CA VAL A 148 -14.75 -15.08 5.03
C VAL A 148 -14.93 -15.97 6.27
N LYS A 149 -16.07 -16.68 6.36
CA LYS A 149 -16.39 -17.65 7.43
C LYS A 149 -15.91 -19.05 7.09
N LYS A 150 -16.00 -19.43 5.82
CA LYS A 150 -15.41 -20.65 5.23
C LYS A 150 -14.52 -20.26 4.06
N LYS A 151 -13.93 -21.26 3.38
CA LYS A 151 -13.18 -21.01 2.14
C LYS A 151 -14.09 -20.33 1.12
N VAL A 152 -13.64 -19.22 0.55
CA VAL A 152 -14.36 -18.48 -0.50
C VAL A 152 -13.51 -18.50 -1.77
N VAL A 153 -14.06 -19.05 -2.86
CA VAL A 153 -13.43 -19.00 -4.19
C VAL A 153 -14.36 -18.27 -5.14
N ILE A 154 -13.92 -17.15 -5.70
CA ILE A 154 -14.69 -16.35 -6.65
C ILE A 154 -14.04 -16.43 -8.03
N ASP A 155 -14.85 -16.75 -9.03
CA ASP A 155 -14.48 -16.77 -10.45
C ASP A 155 -15.37 -15.79 -11.22
N ALA A 156 -14.85 -14.59 -11.46
CA ALA A 156 -15.44 -13.55 -12.29
C ALA A 156 -14.45 -13.13 -13.39
N LYS A 157 -13.71 -14.10 -13.95
CA LYS A 157 -12.67 -13.84 -14.94
C LYS A 157 -13.24 -13.07 -16.13
N GLY A 158 -12.59 -11.96 -16.49
CA GLY A 158 -13.03 -11.10 -17.60
C GLY A 158 -14.18 -10.15 -17.26
N HIS A 159 -14.69 -10.19 -16.03
CA HIS A 159 -15.80 -9.37 -15.57
C HIS A 159 -15.41 -8.48 -14.38
N THR A 160 -16.18 -7.41 -14.19
CA THR A 160 -16.05 -6.51 -13.05
C THR A 160 -16.94 -6.99 -11.90
N LEU A 161 -16.34 -7.25 -10.74
CA LEU A 161 -17.08 -7.44 -9.50
C LEU A 161 -17.01 -6.15 -8.69
N THR A 162 -18.16 -5.59 -8.29
CA THR A 162 -18.24 -4.41 -7.45
C THR A 162 -18.81 -4.76 -6.08
N LEU A 163 -18.07 -4.45 -5.02
CA LEU A 163 -18.51 -4.53 -3.64
C LEU A 163 -18.90 -3.11 -3.20
N ASP A 164 -20.18 -2.86 -2.97
CA ASP A 164 -20.69 -1.53 -2.61
C ASP A 164 -21.35 -1.57 -1.23
N VAL A 165 -20.61 -1.14 -0.21
CA VAL A 165 -21.01 -1.22 1.19
C VAL A 165 -21.19 0.18 1.75
N LYS A 166 -22.44 0.57 2.05
CA LYS A 166 -22.77 1.92 2.51
C LYS A 166 -23.75 1.91 3.67
N ALA A 167 -23.30 2.38 4.83
CA ALA A 167 -24.15 2.48 6.02
C ALA A 167 -23.80 3.68 6.89
N GLY A 168 -24.75 4.09 7.73
CA GLY A 168 -24.49 5.00 8.86
C GLY A 168 -24.33 4.20 10.14
N ASN A 169 -23.27 3.39 10.22
CA ASN A 169 -23.05 2.42 11.29
C ASN A 169 -22.15 3.01 12.40
N PRO A 170 -22.53 2.96 13.70
CA PRO A 170 -21.64 3.37 14.77
C PRO A 170 -20.38 2.49 14.90
N GLN A 171 -20.42 1.27 14.38
CA GLN A 171 -19.30 0.32 14.34
C GLN A 171 -18.54 0.40 13.01
N LEU A 172 -17.42 -0.34 12.95
CA LEU A 172 -16.65 -0.60 11.73
C LEU A 172 -17.55 -1.10 10.58
N LEU A 173 -17.23 -0.69 9.37
CA LEU A 173 -17.82 -1.19 8.12
C LEU A 173 -16.70 -1.65 7.18
N ASP A 174 -16.79 -2.88 6.69
CA ASP A 174 -15.79 -3.48 5.81
C ASP A 174 -16.37 -3.77 4.42
N GLY A 175 -15.58 -3.65 3.35
CA GLY A 175 -15.94 -4.19 2.04
C GLY A 175 -15.75 -5.71 2.01
N VAL A 176 -14.55 -6.14 2.41
CA VAL A 176 -14.15 -7.53 2.64
C VAL A 176 -13.70 -7.69 4.09
N SER A 177 -14.36 -8.56 4.85
CA SER A 177 -13.97 -8.96 6.20
C SER A 177 -13.37 -10.36 6.18
N HIS A 178 -12.12 -10.48 6.62
CA HIS A 178 -11.41 -11.72 6.83
C HIS A 178 -10.77 -11.73 8.22
N VAL A 179 -11.63 -11.75 9.23
CA VAL A 179 -11.27 -11.59 10.63
C VAL A 179 -11.37 -12.93 11.37
N SER A 180 -10.36 -13.26 12.16
CA SER A 180 -10.31 -14.43 13.06
C SER A 180 -10.59 -15.79 12.39
N SER A 181 -10.38 -15.88 11.08
CA SER A 181 -10.72 -17.02 10.25
C SER A 181 -9.45 -17.49 9.53
N PRO A 182 -8.96 -18.72 9.76
CA PRO A 182 -7.77 -19.23 9.07
C PRO A 182 -8.11 -19.80 7.68
N ASN A 183 -9.20 -19.33 7.10
CA ASN A 183 -9.69 -19.78 5.81
C ASN A 183 -9.02 -18.98 4.69
N GLU A 184 -9.28 -19.40 3.46
CA GLU A 184 -8.74 -18.77 2.26
C GLU A 184 -9.84 -17.99 1.56
N LEU A 185 -9.51 -16.78 1.09
CA LEU A 185 -10.26 -16.09 0.06
C LEU A 185 -9.41 -16.04 -1.21
N LYS A 186 -9.88 -16.65 -2.28
CA LYS A 186 -9.26 -16.56 -3.60
C LYS A 186 -10.24 -15.98 -4.60
N MET A 187 -9.82 -14.94 -5.31
CA MET A 187 -10.63 -14.31 -6.35
C MET A 187 -9.86 -14.28 -7.67
N THR A 188 -10.55 -14.58 -8.76
CA THR A 188 -10.09 -14.30 -10.13
C THR A 188 -11.12 -13.40 -10.78
N VAL A 189 -10.73 -12.18 -11.14
CA VAL A 189 -11.62 -11.13 -11.63
C VAL A 189 -10.98 -10.44 -12.84
N GLY A 190 -11.79 -9.84 -13.71
CA GLY A 190 -11.25 -8.82 -14.63
C GLY A 190 -10.84 -7.57 -13.87
N LYS A 191 -11.75 -7.05 -13.04
CA LYS A 191 -11.52 -5.94 -12.11
C LYS A 191 -12.37 -6.13 -10.85
N LEU A 192 -11.83 -5.78 -9.68
CA LEU A 192 -12.56 -5.68 -8.43
C LEU A 192 -12.69 -4.21 -8.02
N ASN A 193 -13.92 -3.69 -7.95
CA ASN A 193 -14.18 -2.39 -7.35
C ASN A 193 -14.67 -2.59 -5.92
N ILE A 194 -14.07 -1.92 -4.95
CA ILE A 194 -14.48 -1.92 -3.55
C ILE A 194 -14.84 -0.50 -3.17
N ARG A 195 -16.11 -0.28 -2.83
CA ARG A 195 -16.65 1.01 -2.41
C ARG A 195 -17.21 0.86 -1.02
N VAL A 196 -16.62 1.54 -0.04
CA VAL A 196 -17.06 1.48 1.35
C VAL A 196 -17.31 2.88 1.86
N THR A 197 -18.50 3.14 2.38
CA THR A 197 -18.85 4.44 2.95
C THR A 197 -19.53 4.25 4.30
N ASN A 198 -18.83 4.62 5.37
CA ASN A 198 -19.40 4.72 6.71
C ASN A 198 -19.54 6.18 7.13
N THR A 199 -20.79 6.66 7.19
CA THR A 199 -21.05 8.08 7.51
C THR A 199 -20.94 8.42 8.99
N LYS A 200 -20.78 7.43 9.87
CA LYS A 200 -20.74 7.61 11.34
C LYS A 200 -19.46 7.14 12.02
N SER A 201 -18.68 6.23 11.42
CA SER A 201 -17.55 5.59 12.09
C SER A 201 -16.49 5.10 11.10
N ARG A 202 -15.61 4.20 11.57
CA ARG A 202 -14.51 3.57 10.83
C ARG A 202 -15.00 2.84 9.58
N ALA A 203 -14.23 2.93 8.50
CA ALA A 203 -14.48 2.20 7.25
C ALA A 203 -13.21 1.54 6.72
N GLU A 204 -13.32 0.32 6.19
CA GLU A 204 -12.21 -0.41 5.58
C GLU A 204 -12.59 -1.06 4.26
N GLY A 205 -11.72 -0.99 3.26
CA GLY A 205 -11.94 -1.68 1.99
C GLY A 205 -11.76 -3.20 2.14
N ILE A 206 -10.54 -3.61 2.47
CA ILE A 206 -10.19 -5.00 2.80
C ILE A 206 -9.64 -5.04 4.22
N SER A 207 -10.24 -5.86 5.08
CA SER A 207 -9.83 -6.05 6.48
C SER A 207 -9.44 -7.51 6.73
N MET A 208 -8.15 -7.76 6.92
CA MET A 208 -7.63 -9.04 7.40
C MET A 208 -7.07 -8.86 8.80
N ARG A 209 -7.60 -9.61 9.77
CA ARG A 209 -7.13 -9.55 11.16
C ARG A 209 -7.08 -10.95 11.74
N ASN A 210 -5.88 -11.51 11.87
CA ASN A 210 -5.73 -12.89 12.31
C ASN A 210 -4.78 -13.05 13.50
N ASN A 211 -5.36 -13.47 14.63
CA ASN A 211 -4.60 -13.81 15.85
C ASN A 211 -4.26 -15.29 15.94
N ASN A 212 -4.71 -16.11 15.00
CA ASN A 212 -4.53 -17.56 15.05
C ASN A 212 -3.09 -17.99 14.67
N ALA A 213 -2.76 -19.22 15.06
CA ALA A 213 -1.50 -19.86 14.66
C ALA A 213 -1.46 -20.17 13.15
N LYS A 214 -2.60 -20.56 12.57
CA LYS A 214 -2.74 -20.82 11.14
C LYS A 214 -2.86 -19.51 10.36
N LEU A 215 -2.17 -19.43 9.24
CA LEU A 215 -2.16 -18.27 8.34
C LEU A 215 -3.53 -18.07 7.68
N SER A 216 -3.97 -16.82 7.56
CA SER A 216 -5.10 -16.41 6.72
C SER A 216 -4.57 -15.84 5.41
N THR A 217 -5.06 -16.32 4.28
CA THR A 217 -4.62 -15.87 2.95
C THR A 217 -5.76 -15.23 2.17
N THR A 218 -5.47 -14.11 1.52
CA THR A 218 -6.36 -13.52 0.52
C THR A 218 -5.56 -13.26 -0.74
N GLU A 219 -5.96 -13.90 -1.83
CA GLU A 219 -5.31 -13.80 -3.14
C GLU A 219 -6.33 -13.24 -4.14
N ILE A 220 -6.01 -12.11 -4.76
CA ILE A 220 -6.86 -11.46 -5.77
C ILE A 220 -6.10 -11.41 -7.08
N ASN A 221 -6.59 -12.15 -8.08
CA ASN A 221 -6.06 -12.17 -9.44
C ASN A 221 -6.89 -11.23 -10.32
N GLY A 222 -6.36 -10.03 -10.55
CA GLY A 222 -7.01 -8.95 -11.31
C GLY A 222 -6.75 -7.57 -10.70
N ASP A 223 -7.09 -6.53 -11.44
CA ASP A 223 -6.94 -5.15 -10.98
C ASP A 223 -7.95 -4.82 -9.87
N VAL A 224 -7.53 -4.03 -8.88
CA VAL A 224 -8.34 -3.65 -7.72
C VAL A 224 -8.44 -2.14 -7.60
N ASP A 225 -9.66 -1.62 -7.49
CA ASP A 225 -10.00 -0.21 -7.29
C ASP A 225 -10.70 -0.07 -5.94
N VAL A 226 -10.10 0.66 -5.01
CA VAL A 226 -10.58 0.79 -3.63
C VAL A 226 -10.90 2.24 -3.32
N GLN A 227 -12.15 2.48 -2.97
CA GLN A 227 -12.68 3.77 -2.57
C GLN A 227 -13.34 3.64 -1.20
N VAL A 228 -12.76 4.28 -0.19
CA VAL A 228 -13.19 4.17 1.21
C VAL A 228 -13.40 5.55 1.80
N SER A 229 -14.58 5.77 2.36
CA SER A 229 -14.92 6.98 3.10
C SER A 229 -15.45 6.62 4.48
N GLY A 230 -14.86 7.22 5.52
CA GLY A 230 -15.20 6.96 6.91
C GLY A 230 -15.16 8.22 7.76
N LYS A 231 -15.33 8.05 9.08
CA LYS A 231 -15.00 9.07 10.08
C LYS A 231 -13.94 8.53 11.03
N GLY A 232 -12.81 9.24 11.13
CA GLY A 232 -11.68 8.78 11.92
C GLY A 232 -10.93 7.67 11.18
N TYR A 233 -10.78 6.50 11.82
CA TYR A 233 -10.04 5.38 11.22
C TYR A 233 -10.60 5.01 9.84
N THR A 234 -9.82 5.14 8.77
CA THR A 234 -10.29 4.88 7.41
C THR A 234 -9.17 4.26 6.59
N LEU A 235 -9.30 2.98 6.25
CA LEU A 235 -8.20 2.19 5.66
C LEU A 235 -8.61 1.58 4.32
N GLY A 236 -7.78 1.70 3.28
CA GLY A 236 -8.03 1.05 2.00
C GLY A 236 -7.87 -0.47 2.11
N MET A 237 -6.67 -0.91 2.43
CA MET A 237 -6.32 -2.32 2.62
C MET A 237 -5.58 -2.47 3.94
N TYR A 238 -6.08 -3.36 4.80
CA TYR A 238 -5.55 -3.54 6.15
C TYR A 238 -5.30 -5.03 6.41
N ALA A 239 -4.05 -5.39 6.73
CA ALA A 239 -3.68 -6.75 7.09
C ALA A 239 -2.92 -6.77 8.42
N VAL A 240 -3.38 -7.56 9.37
CA VAL A 240 -2.84 -7.61 10.72
C VAL A 240 -2.66 -9.02 11.24
N GLY A 241 -1.58 -9.22 11.98
CA GLY A 241 -1.30 -10.52 12.58
C GLY A 241 -0.85 -11.51 11.52
N ASN A 242 -1.26 -12.77 11.67
CA ASN A 242 -0.86 -13.83 10.75
C ASN A 242 -1.74 -13.82 9.48
N SER A 243 -1.69 -12.71 8.73
CA SER A 243 -2.53 -12.43 7.56
C SER A 243 -1.70 -12.02 6.36
N HIS A 244 -1.87 -12.70 5.23
CA HIS A 244 -1.19 -12.40 3.97
C HIS A 244 -2.20 -12.02 2.88
N LEU A 245 -2.06 -10.81 2.35
CA LEU A 245 -2.84 -10.27 1.23
C LEU A 245 -1.95 -10.15 -0.01
N THR A 246 -2.35 -10.80 -1.10
CA THR A 246 -1.65 -10.74 -2.39
C THR A 246 -2.58 -10.25 -3.48
N ILE A 247 -2.18 -9.18 -4.17
CA ILE A 247 -2.86 -8.67 -5.36
C ILE A 247 -1.99 -8.94 -6.59
N ASN A 248 -2.48 -9.80 -7.48
CA ASN A 248 -1.89 -10.12 -8.77
C ASN A 248 -2.49 -9.21 -9.86
N GLY A 249 -2.32 -7.90 -9.67
CA GLY A 249 -2.85 -6.84 -10.53
C GLY A 249 -2.45 -5.46 -10.00
N ASN A 250 -2.95 -4.42 -10.64
CA ASN A 250 -2.74 -3.04 -10.22
C ASN A 250 -3.70 -2.67 -9.07
N VAL A 251 -3.29 -1.75 -8.21
CA VAL A 251 -4.13 -1.20 -7.14
C VAL A 251 -4.35 0.29 -7.34
N ILE A 252 -5.61 0.70 -7.44
CA ILE A 252 -6.02 2.08 -7.62
C ILE A 252 -6.80 2.53 -6.38
N MET A 253 -6.40 3.66 -5.81
CA MET A 253 -7.10 4.38 -4.74
C MET A 253 -7.19 5.85 -5.13
N ARG A 254 -7.77 6.11 -6.29
CA ARG A 254 -7.95 7.46 -6.84
C ARG A 254 -9.35 7.62 -7.38
N LYS A 255 -10.03 8.69 -6.97
CA LYS A 255 -11.30 9.12 -7.57
C LYS A 255 -11.04 9.82 -8.90
N ASN A 256 -11.96 9.66 -9.83
CA ASN A 256 -11.99 10.42 -11.07
C ASN A 256 -12.54 11.84 -10.86
N ASP A 257 -11.95 12.57 -9.91
CA ASP A 257 -12.24 13.96 -9.59
C ASP A 257 -10.91 14.65 -9.27
N PRO A 258 -10.37 15.47 -10.19
CA PRO A 258 -9.10 16.16 -9.95
C PRO A 258 -9.13 17.13 -8.75
N SER A 259 -10.31 17.62 -8.35
CA SER A 259 -10.47 18.53 -7.20
C SER A 259 -10.50 17.80 -5.86
N SER A 260 -10.87 16.51 -5.87
CA SER A 260 -10.91 15.63 -4.71
C SER A 260 -10.54 14.20 -5.13
N PRO A 261 -9.26 13.95 -5.48
CA PRO A 261 -8.84 12.68 -6.05
C PRO A 261 -8.78 11.55 -5.01
N TRP A 262 -9.10 11.83 -3.75
CA TRP A 262 -8.83 10.97 -2.60
C TRP A 262 -9.68 9.69 -2.63
N GLY A 263 -9.05 8.55 -2.95
CA GLY A 263 -9.68 7.24 -2.88
C GLY A 263 -9.96 6.79 -1.46
N VAL A 264 -9.10 7.17 -0.51
CA VAL A 264 -9.30 6.93 0.93
C VAL A 264 -9.40 8.27 1.67
N ASP A 265 -10.53 8.52 2.32
CA ASP A 265 -10.84 9.78 2.99
C ASP A 265 -11.64 9.56 4.29
N GLY A 266 -10.97 9.79 5.44
CA GLY A 266 -11.57 9.72 6.78
C GLY A 266 -11.91 11.08 7.39
N GLY A 267 -11.80 12.16 6.59
CA GLY A 267 -11.76 13.54 7.06
C GLY A 267 -10.34 14.00 7.43
N ALA A 268 -10.19 15.27 7.82
CA ALA A 268 -8.90 15.80 8.23
C ALA A 268 -8.50 15.27 9.62
N SER A 269 -7.42 14.48 9.69
CA SER A 269 -6.75 14.15 10.95
C SER A 269 -5.63 15.15 11.24
N THR A 270 -5.42 15.43 12.53
CA THR A 270 -4.46 16.43 13.00
C THR A 270 -3.55 15.86 14.08
N GLY A 271 -2.39 16.49 14.28
CA GLY A 271 -1.44 16.16 15.32
C GLY A 271 -0.42 15.10 14.93
N GLU A 272 0.43 14.76 15.91
CA GLU A 272 1.63 13.93 15.70
C GLU A 272 1.30 12.47 15.33
N TRP A 273 0.11 11.98 15.66
CA TRP A 273 -0.32 10.58 15.45
C TRP A 273 -1.32 10.40 14.30
N ALA A 274 -1.56 11.46 13.52
CA ALA A 274 -2.55 11.48 12.44
C ALA A 274 -2.31 10.38 11.39
N TYR A 275 -1.04 10.00 11.18
CA TYR A 275 -0.61 8.99 10.21
C TYR A 275 -1.17 7.58 10.48
N TYR A 276 -1.64 7.26 11.69
CA TYR A 276 -2.30 5.98 11.99
C TYR A 276 -3.79 5.95 11.65
N SER A 277 -4.44 7.11 11.58
CA SER A 277 -5.90 7.19 11.46
C SER A 277 -6.34 6.91 10.02
N ILE A 278 -5.58 7.31 9.02
CA ILE A 278 -5.99 7.14 7.62
C ILE A 278 -4.82 6.56 6.84
N SER A 279 -5.05 5.45 6.13
CA SER A 279 -4.02 4.82 5.31
C SER A 279 -4.58 4.17 4.06
N GLY A 280 -3.84 4.25 2.95
CA GLY A 280 -4.15 3.50 1.74
C GLY A 280 -3.91 2.01 1.97
N ILE A 281 -2.65 1.63 2.11
CA ILE A 281 -2.21 0.25 2.38
C ILE A 281 -1.55 0.21 3.76
N TYR A 282 -2.10 -0.59 4.67
CA TYR A 282 -1.61 -0.70 6.03
C TYR A 282 -1.42 -2.17 6.43
N SER A 283 -0.17 -2.57 6.65
CA SER A 283 0.18 -3.82 7.32
C SER A 283 0.59 -3.57 8.78
N GLY A 284 -0.01 -4.28 9.73
CA GLY A 284 0.13 -4.00 11.16
C GLY A 284 0.35 -5.20 12.07
N SER A 285 0.88 -4.93 13.27
CA SER A 285 1.03 -5.89 14.36
C SER A 285 -0.32 -6.23 15.00
N ASN A 286 -0.52 -7.49 15.36
CA ASN A 286 -1.65 -7.88 16.19
C ASN A 286 -1.45 -7.63 17.70
N TYR A 287 -0.25 -7.19 18.11
CA TYR A 287 0.15 -7.03 19.51
C TYR A 287 -0.11 -8.27 20.38
N GLY A 288 -0.14 -9.45 19.76
CA GLY A 288 -0.28 -10.74 20.44
C GLY A 288 1.00 -11.14 21.18
N ASN A 289 1.00 -12.34 21.76
CA ASN A 289 2.18 -12.92 22.40
C ASN A 289 2.47 -14.32 21.83
N PRO A 290 3.48 -14.49 20.94
CA PRO A 290 4.35 -13.45 20.40
C PRO A 290 3.63 -12.52 19.40
N PRO A 291 4.06 -11.26 19.24
CA PRO A 291 3.51 -10.36 18.23
C PRO A 291 3.73 -10.89 16.81
N LYS A 292 2.75 -10.71 15.93
CA LYS A 292 2.84 -11.04 14.50
C LYS A 292 2.42 -9.85 13.66
N GLY A 293 3.19 -9.54 12.61
CA GLY A 293 2.88 -8.52 11.63
C GLY A 293 2.24 -9.09 10.37
N GLY A 294 1.31 -8.35 9.78
CA GLY A 294 0.68 -8.72 8.51
C GLY A 294 1.65 -8.63 7.33
N GLN A 295 1.21 -9.14 6.18
CA GLN A 295 1.93 -8.99 4.91
C GLN A 295 0.97 -8.58 3.80
N ILE A 296 1.33 -7.54 3.05
CA ILE A 296 0.60 -7.10 1.87
C ILE A 296 1.58 -7.05 0.69
N THR A 297 1.26 -7.76 -0.39
CA THR A 297 2.02 -7.72 -1.64
C THR A 297 1.12 -7.27 -2.79
N VAL A 298 1.56 -6.24 -3.51
CA VAL A 298 0.99 -5.80 -4.79
C VAL A 298 1.99 -6.12 -5.88
N ASN A 299 1.65 -7.05 -6.77
CA ASN A 299 2.54 -7.47 -7.86
C ASN A 299 2.50 -6.51 -9.07
N GLY A 300 1.44 -5.69 -9.20
CA GLY A 300 1.32 -4.65 -10.21
C GLY A 300 1.75 -3.25 -9.74
N ASP A 301 1.36 -2.24 -10.52
CA ASP A 301 1.57 -0.83 -10.20
C ASP A 301 0.50 -0.32 -9.21
N VAL A 302 0.79 0.81 -8.55
CA VAL A 302 -0.16 1.50 -7.66
C VAL A 302 -0.52 2.89 -8.17
N ASP A 303 -1.77 3.31 -8.02
CA ASP A 303 -2.18 4.71 -8.14
C ASP A 303 -2.94 5.13 -6.89
N LEU A 304 -2.22 5.65 -5.90
CA LEU A 304 -2.74 6.02 -4.60
C LEU A 304 -2.92 7.54 -4.53
N ALA A 305 -4.12 7.98 -4.19
CA ALA A 305 -4.43 9.34 -3.78
C ALA A 305 -5.11 9.28 -2.41
N ILE A 306 -4.38 9.61 -1.36
CA ILE A 306 -4.81 9.34 0.02
C ILE A 306 -4.88 10.62 0.84
N ARG A 307 -6.00 10.84 1.52
CA ARG A 307 -6.11 11.91 2.53
C ARG A 307 -5.56 11.46 3.88
N GLY A 308 -4.29 11.09 3.89
CA GLY A 308 -3.66 10.39 5.00
C GLY A 308 -2.32 9.78 4.59
N THR A 309 -1.94 8.66 5.19
CA THR A 309 -0.70 7.94 4.85
C THR A 309 -0.89 7.05 3.62
N GLY A 310 0.03 7.06 2.67
CA GLY A 310 -0.05 6.19 1.48
C GLY A 310 0.10 4.72 1.86
N ILE A 311 1.31 4.35 2.30
CA ILE A 311 1.71 3.00 2.70
C ILE A 311 2.27 3.02 4.12
N LEU A 312 1.82 2.09 4.97
CA LEU A 312 2.31 1.93 6.34
C LEU A 312 2.60 0.45 6.66
N ALA A 313 3.81 0.17 7.17
CA ALA A 313 4.17 -1.10 7.78
C ALA A 313 4.50 -0.90 9.27
N ASN A 314 3.66 -1.40 10.19
CA ASN A 314 3.77 -1.13 11.63
C ASN A 314 3.93 -2.39 12.49
N GLY A 315 5.06 -2.48 13.19
CA GLY A 315 5.32 -3.43 14.27
C GLY A 315 5.44 -4.89 13.81
N ALA A 316 6.04 -5.71 14.69
CA ALA A 316 6.10 -7.16 14.57
C ALA A 316 6.58 -7.71 13.22
N GLY A 317 7.45 -6.96 12.50
CA GLY A 317 7.94 -7.36 11.18
C GLY A 317 6.90 -7.24 10.07
N SER A 318 5.85 -6.44 10.25
CA SER A 318 4.84 -6.18 9.23
C SER A 318 5.47 -5.74 7.92
N GLN A 319 4.90 -6.19 6.80
CA GLN A 319 5.48 -5.96 5.48
C GLN A 319 4.45 -5.41 4.48
N VAL A 320 4.88 -4.43 3.69
CA VAL A 320 4.20 -4.00 2.45
C VAL A 320 5.20 -4.01 1.30
N ILE A 321 4.95 -4.81 0.27
CA ILE A 321 5.77 -4.86 -0.96
C ILE A 321 4.90 -4.44 -2.14
N VAL A 322 5.32 -3.42 -2.86
CA VAL A 322 4.79 -3.04 -4.17
C VAL A 322 5.87 -3.30 -5.20
N LYS A 323 5.70 -4.35 -6.02
CA LYS A 323 6.71 -4.74 -7.02
C LYS A 323 6.72 -3.81 -8.23
N GLY A 324 5.57 -3.23 -8.58
CA GLY A 324 5.45 -2.23 -9.63
C GLY A 324 5.86 -0.83 -9.18
N GLY A 325 5.62 0.14 -10.07
CA GLY A 325 5.76 1.57 -9.82
C GLY A 325 4.40 2.24 -9.70
N GLY A 326 4.22 3.35 -10.40
CA GLY A 326 2.98 4.11 -10.48
C GLY A 326 3.05 5.44 -9.73
N LYS A 327 1.98 5.83 -9.05
CA LYS A 327 1.84 7.12 -8.37
C LYS A 327 1.36 6.96 -6.94
N ILE A 328 2.02 7.64 -6.00
CA ILE A 328 1.59 7.74 -4.60
C ILE A 328 1.52 9.21 -4.25
N GLU A 329 0.33 9.71 -3.98
CA GLU A 329 0.05 11.11 -3.67
C GLU A 329 -0.76 11.19 -2.38
N ILE A 330 -0.23 11.91 -1.40
CA ILE A 330 -0.97 12.24 -0.18
C ILE A 330 -1.45 13.69 -0.19
N GLU A 331 -2.53 13.98 0.53
CA GLU A 331 -2.93 15.36 0.82
C GLU A 331 -1.80 16.07 1.57
N ARG A 332 -1.39 17.25 1.09
CA ARG A 332 -0.47 18.09 1.85
C ARG A 332 -1.21 18.60 3.09
N ASN A 333 -0.77 18.16 4.26
CA ASN A 333 -1.39 18.52 5.54
C ASN A 333 -0.36 19.16 6.46
N ASP A 334 -0.52 20.45 6.75
CA ASP A 334 0.36 21.20 7.66
C ASP A 334 -0.10 21.12 9.13
N SER A 335 -1.21 20.43 9.41
CA SER A 335 -1.80 20.26 10.75
C SER A 335 -1.71 18.84 11.29
N GLY A 336 -1.26 17.86 10.49
CA GLY A 336 -1.13 16.46 10.88
C GLY A 336 -0.02 15.77 10.09
N ILE A 337 0.76 14.93 10.78
CA ILE A 337 1.87 14.20 10.14
C ILE A 337 1.30 13.05 9.32
N HIS A 338 1.71 12.98 8.05
CA HIS A 338 1.42 11.88 7.13
C HIS A 338 2.63 11.59 6.25
N TYR A 339 2.71 10.35 5.79
CA TYR A 339 3.79 9.87 4.93
C TYR A 339 3.23 9.25 3.66
N ALA A 340 3.93 9.43 2.54
CA ALA A 340 3.64 8.65 1.34
C ALA A 340 3.96 7.17 1.59
N VAL A 341 5.08 6.89 2.26
CA VAL A 341 5.50 5.55 2.66
C VAL A 341 6.17 5.66 4.04
N ASP A 342 5.72 4.86 5.01
CA ASP A 342 6.32 4.77 6.34
C ASP A 342 6.49 3.31 6.78
N ALA A 343 7.56 3.07 7.54
CA ALA A 343 7.79 1.79 8.22
C ALA A 343 8.21 2.02 9.67
N GLN A 344 7.73 1.14 10.55
CA GLN A 344 7.99 1.16 11.99
C GLN A 344 8.20 -0.27 12.47
N SER A 345 9.43 -0.68 12.82
CA SER A 345 9.74 -2.08 13.16
C SER A 345 9.17 -3.09 12.13
N GLY A 346 9.17 -2.69 10.87
CA GLY A 346 8.52 -3.33 9.72
C GLY A 346 9.22 -2.92 8.43
N THR A 347 8.73 -3.40 7.29
CA THR A 347 9.37 -3.19 5.98
C THR A 347 8.37 -2.70 4.95
N ALA A 348 8.70 -1.60 4.26
CA ALA A 348 7.98 -1.14 3.07
C ALA A 348 8.94 -1.04 1.87
N MET A 349 8.59 -1.69 0.76
CA MET A 349 9.40 -1.71 -0.46
C MET A 349 8.54 -1.32 -1.67
N VAL A 350 9.01 -0.38 -2.48
CA VAL A 350 8.28 0.08 -3.67
C VAL A 350 9.21 0.15 -4.88
N ASN A 351 8.82 -0.51 -5.96
CA ASN A 351 9.54 -0.56 -7.24
C ASN A 351 11.02 -0.95 -7.06
N VAL A 352 11.28 -2.05 -6.35
CA VAL A 352 12.61 -2.65 -6.19
C VAL A 352 12.53 -4.14 -6.51
N ASN A 353 13.69 -4.77 -6.71
CA ASN A 353 13.74 -6.22 -6.83
C ASN A 353 13.36 -6.91 -5.51
N GLU A 354 13.15 -8.22 -5.56
CA GLU A 354 12.56 -9.00 -4.47
C GLU A 354 13.30 -8.90 -3.14
N ASP A 355 14.63 -8.75 -3.17
CA ASP A 355 15.48 -8.60 -1.98
C ASP A 355 15.81 -7.12 -1.64
N GLY A 356 15.32 -6.17 -2.43
CA GLY A 356 15.57 -4.73 -2.27
C GLY A 356 17.01 -4.29 -2.58
N SER A 357 17.84 -5.15 -3.17
CA SER A 357 19.25 -4.86 -3.50
C SER A 357 19.45 -3.99 -4.75
N ALA A 358 18.39 -3.76 -5.54
CA ALA A 358 18.41 -2.90 -6.71
C ALA A 358 17.05 -2.22 -6.95
N ALA A 359 17.08 -1.10 -7.68
CA ALA A 359 15.87 -0.50 -8.22
C ALA A 359 15.10 -1.47 -9.13
N GLY A 360 13.79 -1.31 -9.18
CA GLY A 360 12.93 -1.93 -10.17
C GLY A 360 13.11 -1.27 -11.53
N THR A 361 12.09 -1.38 -12.39
CA THR A 361 12.17 -0.90 -13.78
C THR A 361 11.04 0.04 -14.17
N LYS A 362 10.12 0.32 -13.24
CA LYS A 362 8.91 1.10 -13.51
C LYS A 362 9.10 2.58 -13.18
N ASP A 363 8.26 3.42 -13.78
CA ASP A 363 8.11 4.82 -13.41
C ASP A 363 7.46 4.88 -12.01
N LEU A 364 7.97 5.75 -11.13
CA LEU A 364 7.41 5.92 -9.79
C LEU A 364 7.38 7.40 -9.41
N GLN A 365 6.18 7.93 -9.15
CA GLN A 365 5.97 9.32 -8.73
C GLN A 365 5.42 9.35 -7.31
N ILE A 366 6.13 10.00 -6.40
CA ILE A 366 5.74 10.14 -5.00
C ILE A 366 5.60 11.62 -4.65
N LYS A 367 4.46 11.99 -4.09
CA LYS A 367 4.23 13.27 -3.42
C LYS A 367 3.87 13.02 -1.96
N GLY A 368 4.78 13.35 -1.07
CA GLY A 368 4.70 13.10 0.36
C GLY A 368 6.05 12.66 0.93
N ASN A 369 6.20 12.83 2.24
CA ASN A 369 7.42 12.46 2.95
C ASN A 369 7.57 10.93 3.03
N ILE A 370 8.80 10.45 3.10
CA ILE A 370 9.13 9.04 3.37
C ILE A 370 9.54 8.92 4.84
N GLY A 371 9.03 7.92 5.56
CA GLY A 371 9.30 7.70 6.98
C GLY A 371 9.99 6.37 7.25
N VAL A 372 11.07 6.41 8.03
CA VAL A 372 11.56 5.24 8.80
C VAL A 372 11.49 5.63 10.27
N THR A 373 10.30 5.42 10.84
CA THR A 373 9.93 6.07 12.10
C THR A 373 9.90 5.11 13.29
N ASN A 374 9.96 5.71 14.48
CA ASN A 374 10.16 5.02 15.75
C ASN A 374 8.84 4.66 16.48
N GLY A 375 7.68 4.77 15.82
CA GLY A 375 6.37 4.61 16.46
C GLY A 375 6.12 3.23 17.08
N SER A 376 6.83 2.19 16.62
CA SER A 376 6.80 0.85 17.19
C SER A 376 8.00 0.54 18.09
N VAL A 377 8.79 1.52 18.54
CA VAL A 377 9.91 1.22 19.46
C VAL A 377 9.37 0.77 20.81
N ASN A 378 9.40 -0.55 21.04
CA ASN A 378 9.00 -1.19 22.28
C ASN A 378 9.95 -2.37 22.56
N PRO A 379 10.51 -2.52 23.78
CA PRO A 379 11.39 -3.64 24.13
C PRO A 379 10.88 -5.03 23.69
N ALA A 380 9.56 -5.25 23.70
CA ALA A 380 8.91 -6.49 23.29
C ALA A 380 8.80 -6.71 21.76
N GLU A 381 9.16 -5.71 20.93
CA GLU A 381 9.11 -5.89 19.48
C GLU A 381 10.07 -7.00 19.02
N PRO A 382 9.60 -7.98 18.24
CA PRO A 382 10.44 -9.05 17.72
C PRO A 382 11.38 -8.56 16.62
N VAL A 383 11.02 -7.47 15.93
CA VAL A 383 11.82 -6.85 14.86
C VAL A 383 12.16 -5.43 15.26
N LYS A 384 13.43 -5.05 15.17
CA LYS A 384 13.93 -3.75 15.68
C LYS A 384 14.15 -2.71 14.58
N ASN A 385 14.19 -3.13 13.32
CA ASN A 385 14.49 -2.25 12.19
C ASN A 385 13.20 -1.76 11.53
N SER A 386 13.14 -0.45 11.29
CA SER A 386 12.18 0.20 10.41
C SER A 386 12.83 0.37 9.04
N ILE A 387 12.34 -0.30 8.00
CA ILE A 387 13.00 -0.37 6.70
C ILE A 387 12.09 0.20 5.61
N VAL A 388 12.58 1.19 4.88
CA VAL A 388 11.95 1.67 3.64
C VAL A 388 12.96 1.65 2.50
N THR A 389 12.57 1.01 1.39
CA THR A 389 13.38 0.97 0.16
C THR A 389 12.55 1.41 -1.05
N ILE A 390 13.01 2.46 -1.74
CA ILE A 390 12.32 3.07 -2.88
C ILE A 390 13.21 3.02 -4.13
N GLY A 391 12.69 2.49 -5.24
CA GLY A 391 13.34 2.55 -6.54
C GLY A 391 12.78 3.64 -7.45
N LEU A 392 13.54 4.71 -7.69
CA LEU A 392 13.26 5.70 -8.71
C LEU A 392 14.13 5.39 -9.93
N ALA A 393 13.61 4.53 -10.80
CA ALA A 393 14.39 3.83 -11.82
C ALA A 393 14.47 4.54 -13.18
N THR A 394 13.62 5.54 -13.45
CA THR A 394 13.48 6.14 -14.79
C THR A 394 13.45 7.65 -14.74
N LYS A 395 13.58 8.29 -15.92
CA LYS A 395 13.47 9.75 -16.09
C LYS A 395 12.10 10.33 -15.70
N SER A 396 11.07 9.49 -15.65
CA SER A 396 9.72 9.88 -15.22
C SER A 396 9.53 9.71 -13.72
N SER A 397 10.46 9.03 -13.04
CA SER A 397 10.39 8.82 -11.60
C SER A 397 10.71 10.11 -10.85
N ARG A 398 9.92 10.37 -9.81
CA ARG A 398 10.01 11.59 -9.03
C ARG A 398 9.67 11.36 -7.56
N LEU A 399 10.41 11.99 -6.66
CA LEU A 399 10.07 12.13 -5.24
C LEU A 399 9.94 13.61 -4.91
N ASP A 400 8.76 14.02 -4.43
CA ASP A 400 8.50 15.33 -3.83
C ASP A 400 8.24 15.15 -2.33
N GLY A 401 9.25 15.41 -1.50
CA GLY A 401 9.20 15.18 -0.07
C GLY A 401 10.57 14.99 0.56
N VAL A 402 10.61 14.98 1.90
CA VAL A 402 11.81 14.66 2.69
C VAL A 402 11.83 13.19 3.08
N VAL A 403 13.01 12.70 3.51
CA VAL A 403 13.16 11.38 4.13
C VAL A 403 13.37 11.58 5.63
N VAL A 404 12.35 11.23 6.42
CA VAL A 404 12.32 11.39 7.87
C VAL A 404 12.85 10.13 8.55
N ASN A 405 13.85 10.31 9.42
CA ASN A 405 14.31 9.30 10.36
C ASN A 405 14.31 9.91 11.77
N ASN A 406 13.34 9.53 12.59
CA ASN A 406 13.19 10.06 13.94
C ASN A 406 13.72 9.10 15.03
N HIS A 407 14.50 8.07 14.65
CA HIS A 407 15.18 7.22 15.62
C HIS A 407 16.22 8.03 16.40
N THR A 408 16.03 8.11 17.71
CA THR A 408 16.94 8.83 18.61
C THR A 408 18.19 7.99 18.92
N LYS A 409 19.23 8.63 19.45
CA LYS A 409 20.41 7.92 19.99
C LYS A 409 20.03 6.83 20.99
N LYS A 410 19.01 7.07 21.83
CA LYS A 410 18.50 6.08 22.79
C LYS A 410 17.84 4.89 22.11
N ASN A 411 17.09 5.11 21.01
CA ASN A 411 16.52 4.03 20.22
C ASN A 411 17.62 3.15 19.62
N ASN A 412 18.64 3.77 19.02
CA ASN A 412 19.79 3.08 18.42
C ASN A 412 20.57 2.27 19.47
N GLN A 413 20.84 2.85 20.65
CA GLN A 413 21.46 2.13 21.78
C GLN A 413 20.63 0.92 22.25
N SER A 414 19.32 0.96 22.03
CA SER A 414 18.40 -0.15 22.33
C SER A 414 18.23 -1.12 21.15
N GLY A 415 19.04 -0.97 20.09
CA GLY A 415 19.04 -1.83 18.91
C GLY A 415 18.00 -1.51 17.85
N PHE A 416 17.27 -0.40 17.96
CA PHE A 416 16.26 0.01 16.98
C PHE A 416 16.80 1.03 16.00
N TYR A 417 16.68 0.75 14.70
CA TYR A 417 17.24 1.58 13.66
C TYR A 417 16.21 1.88 12.55
N GLY A 418 16.20 3.13 12.09
CA GLY A 418 15.56 3.50 10.83
C GLY A 418 16.56 3.33 9.69
N ILE A 419 16.18 2.59 8.65
CA ILE A 419 17.02 2.25 7.51
C ILE A 419 16.29 2.62 6.22
N SER A 420 16.72 3.70 5.58
CA SER A 420 16.14 4.19 4.33
C SER A 420 17.11 3.99 3.16
N THR A 421 16.65 3.33 2.10
CA THR A 421 17.40 3.18 0.85
C THR A 421 16.64 3.83 -0.31
N ILE A 422 17.29 4.77 -1.00
CA ILE A 422 16.75 5.43 -2.18
C ILE A 422 17.65 5.12 -3.37
N TYR A 423 17.10 4.46 -4.40
CA TYR A 423 17.74 4.39 -5.70
C TYR A 423 17.25 5.56 -6.54
N LEU A 424 18.15 6.40 -7.03
CA LEU A 424 17.86 7.60 -7.81
C LEU A 424 18.64 7.53 -9.13
N GLN A 425 18.00 6.98 -10.17
CA GLN A 425 18.69 6.54 -11.38
C GLN A 425 18.02 7.06 -12.64
N ASN A 426 18.79 7.07 -13.73
CA ASN A 426 18.31 7.29 -15.10
C ASN A 426 17.52 8.59 -15.31
N GLY A 427 17.98 9.68 -14.70
CA GLY A 427 17.33 10.99 -14.77
C GLY A 427 16.17 11.19 -13.78
N ALA A 428 15.94 10.24 -12.86
CA ALA A 428 14.96 10.41 -11.79
C ALA A 428 15.24 11.65 -10.94
N VAL A 429 14.18 12.32 -10.50
CA VAL A 429 14.26 13.60 -9.79
C VAL A 429 13.81 13.46 -8.34
N TRP A 430 14.58 13.97 -7.40
CA TRP A 430 14.16 14.15 -6.02
C TRP A 430 14.15 15.64 -5.67
N ASN A 431 12.97 16.19 -5.42
CA ASN A 431 12.79 17.51 -4.83
C ASN A 431 12.75 17.37 -3.31
N ASN A 432 13.88 17.61 -2.67
CA ASN A 432 14.04 17.49 -1.24
C ASN A 432 13.52 18.76 -0.55
N GLU A 433 12.25 18.73 -0.16
CA GLU A 433 11.54 19.78 0.58
C GLU A 433 10.41 19.14 1.38
N ALA A 434 10.20 19.57 2.63
CA ALA A 434 9.13 19.03 3.45
C ALA A 434 7.76 19.16 2.76
N TYR A 435 7.05 18.03 2.66
CA TYR A 435 5.70 17.98 2.12
C TYR A 435 4.69 17.82 3.25
N GLY A 436 4.11 18.95 3.70
CA GLY A 436 3.24 18.97 4.87
C GLY A 436 4.03 19.03 6.19
N MET A 437 3.37 18.66 7.29
CA MET A 437 3.95 18.66 8.63
C MET A 437 4.99 17.54 8.80
N THR A 438 6.15 17.88 9.36
CA THR A 438 7.15 16.93 9.87
C THR A 438 7.09 16.88 11.40
N ASP A 439 7.73 15.88 12.01
CA ASP A 439 7.87 15.83 13.46
C ASP A 439 8.69 17.02 14.00
N LYS A 440 8.47 17.40 15.27
CA LYS A 440 9.15 18.54 15.90
C LYS A 440 10.67 18.38 15.99
N GLY A 441 11.16 17.14 15.97
CA GLY A 441 12.57 16.79 16.02
C GLY A 441 13.23 16.74 14.64
N PHE A 442 12.50 17.04 13.56
CA PHE A 442 13.03 17.00 12.21
C PHE A 442 14.16 18.02 12.01
N THR A 443 15.37 17.51 11.84
CA THR A 443 16.57 18.31 11.58
C THR A 443 16.98 18.34 10.11
N GLY A 444 16.20 17.70 9.24
CA GLY A 444 16.50 17.55 7.83
C GLY A 444 16.42 16.11 7.34
N SER A 445 16.46 15.94 6.02
CA SER A 445 16.38 14.62 5.39
C SER A 445 17.56 13.73 5.81
N TYR A 446 17.27 12.46 6.07
CA TYR A 446 18.27 11.46 6.44
C TYR A 446 18.07 10.19 5.63
N VAL A 447 19.05 9.87 4.79
CA VAL A 447 19.08 8.68 3.95
C VAL A 447 20.21 7.76 4.40
N THR A 448 19.90 6.51 4.76
CA THR A 448 20.94 5.53 5.12
C THR A 448 21.76 5.17 3.89
N LYS A 449 21.11 4.88 2.76
CA LYS A 449 21.79 4.55 1.50
C LYS A 449 21.17 5.27 0.32
N LEU A 450 21.97 6.06 -0.39
CA LEU A 450 21.59 6.65 -1.66
C LEU A 450 22.41 6.00 -2.78
N VAL A 451 21.70 5.42 -3.75
CA VAL A 451 22.31 4.79 -4.93
C VAL A 451 21.95 5.59 -6.17
N GLY A 452 22.89 6.37 -6.66
CA GLY A 452 22.77 7.15 -7.88
C GLY A 452 22.78 6.30 -9.15
N GLY A 453 22.82 7.00 -10.27
CA GLY A 453 22.93 6.43 -11.60
C GLY A 453 24.24 5.69 -11.85
N SER A 454 24.34 5.04 -13.02
CA SER A 454 25.52 4.29 -13.45
C SER A 454 26.60 5.13 -14.14
N ALA A 455 26.29 6.37 -14.53
CA ALA A 455 27.25 7.31 -15.08
C ALA A 455 26.84 8.75 -14.76
N MET A 456 27.82 9.67 -14.74
CA MET A 456 27.59 11.10 -14.61
C MET A 456 27.18 11.71 -15.95
N THR A 457 25.97 11.38 -16.40
CA THR A 457 25.31 11.96 -17.58
C THR A 457 23.84 12.27 -17.28
N PRO A 458 23.21 13.25 -17.95
CA PRO A 458 21.81 13.64 -17.70
C PRO A 458 20.78 12.50 -17.74
N ASP A 459 21.01 11.50 -18.59
CA ASP A 459 20.11 10.37 -18.83
C ASP A 459 20.39 9.16 -17.92
N LYS A 460 21.50 9.16 -17.17
CA LYS A 460 21.92 8.06 -16.30
C LYS A 460 21.95 8.47 -14.83
N ALA A 461 22.47 9.64 -14.52
CA ALA A 461 22.59 10.13 -13.15
C ALA A 461 21.22 10.36 -12.51
N GLY A 462 21.18 10.29 -11.17
CA GLY A 462 20.05 10.84 -10.42
C GLY A 462 20.12 12.37 -10.34
N PHE A 463 19.01 13.03 -10.08
CA PHE A 463 18.96 14.49 -9.93
C PHE A 463 18.28 14.88 -8.62
N ILE A 464 19.00 15.58 -7.74
CA ILE A 464 18.47 16.08 -6.47
C ILE A 464 18.36 17.59 -6.57
N GLN A 465 17.18 18.12 -6.28
CA GLN A 465 16.96 19.53 -6.01
C GLN A 465 16.89 19.70 -4.50
N GLN A 466 17.95 20.25 -3.91
CA GLN A 466 17.99 20.53 -2.49
C GLN A 466 17.33 21.89 -2.24
N LYS A 467 16.13 21.85 -1.66
CA LYS A 467 15.27 23.03 -1.44
C LYS A 467 14.97 23.25 0.04
N ASP A 468 14.95 22.18 0.83
CA ASP A 468 14.67 22.28 2.25
C ASP A 468 15.74 23.14 2.95
N THR A 469 15.30 24.02 3.84
CA THR A 469 16.20 24.86 4.65
C THR A 469 17.06 24.04 5.63
N LYS A 470 16.67 22.79 5.88
CA LYS A 470 17.38 21.85 6.73
C LYS A 470 18.37 20.99 5.94
N GLN A 471 19.32 20.41 6.66
CA GLN A 471 20.39 19.60 6.08
C GLN A 471 19.86 18.36 5.36
N LEU A 472 20.49 17.95 4.26
CA LEU A 472 20.37 16.61 3.70
C LEU A 472 21.56 15.76 4.16
N THR A 473 21.30 14.63 4.81
CA THR A 473 22.34 13.69 5.27
C THR A 473 22.21 12.37 4.54
N ILE A 474 23.33 11.86 4.01
CA ILE A 474 23.44 10.56 3.33
C ILE A 474 24.57 9.78 4.01
N ASP A 475 24.25 8.64 4.64
CA ASP A 475 25.28 7.83 5.32
C ASP A 475 26.20 7.14 4.30
N GLU A 476 25.60 6.39 3.37
CA GLU A 476 26.30 5.63 2.35
C GLU A 476 25.88 6.10 0.96
N TYR A 477 26.80 6.78 0.27
CA TYR A 477 26.60 7.23 -1.10
C TYR A 477 27.25 6.29 -2.11
N SER A 478 26.57 6.00 -3.22
CA SER A 478 27.14 5.26 -4.34
C SER A 478 26.62 5.77 -5.69
N GLY A 479 27.39 5.59 -6.75
CA GLY A 479 26.97 5.96 -8.11
C GLY A 479 27.08 7.47 -8.39
N HIS A 480 26.19 7.97 -9.25
CA HIS A 480 26.31 9.31 -9.83
C HIS A 480 25.02 10.14 -9.71
N THR A 481 25.14 11.37 -9.19
CA THR A 481 24.01 12.31 -9.05
C THR A 481 24.41 13.76 -9.35
N TYR A 482 23.49 14.52 -9.93
CA TYR A 482 23.51 15.97 -9.90
C TYR A 482 22.82 16.46 -8.63
N LEU A 483 23.37 17.49 -7.99
CA LEU A 483 22.84 18.09 -6.78
C LEU A 483 22.69 19.61 -7.00
N ALA A 484 21.45 20.04 -7.20
CA ALA A 484 21.11 21.40 -7.56
C ALA A 484 20.71 22.23 -6.34
N TYR A 485 21.22 23.45 -6.30
CA TYR A 485 20.84 24.49 -5.35
C TYR A 485 20.43 25.75 -6.11
N GLU A 486 19.27 26.28 -5.75
CA GLU A 486 18.85 27.60 -6.17
C GLU A 486 19.56 28.66 -5.31
N HIS A 487 19.92 29.77 -5.94
CA HIS A 487 20.53 30.92 -5.27
C HIS A 487 19.71 32.19 -5.51
N THR A 488 19.94 33.17 -4.65
CA THR A 488 19.44 34.54 -4.80
C THR A 488 20.58 35.48 -5.17
N ASN A 489 20.26 36.68 -5.64
CA ASN A 489 21.25 37.69 -6.05
C ASN A 489 22.24 37.14 -7.09
N ASP A 490 23.56 37.36 -6.90
CA ASP A 490 24.60 36.91 -7.81
C ASP A 490 25.24 35.56 -7.40
N GLY A 491 24.68 34.87 -6.40
CA GLY A 491 25.14 33.55 -5.95
C GLY A 491 26.55 33.49 -5.35
N SER A 492 27.22 34.63 -5.15
CA SER A 492 28.63 34.69 -4.76
C SER A 492 28.90 34.52 -3.26
N GLU A 493 27.85 34.44 -2.44
CA GLU A 493 27.91 34.28 -0.99
C GLU A 493 27.10 33.06 -0.53
N ALA A 494 27.55 32.39 0.55
CA ALA A 494 26.84 31.25 1.12
C ALA A 494 25.42 31.62 1.61
N SER A 495 25.23 32.85 2.09
CA SER A 495 23.94 33.41 2.52
C SER A 495 22.90 33.49 1.41
N TYR A 496 23.32 33.44 0.13
CA TYR A 496 22.42 33.48 -1.01
C TYR A 496 21.77 32.13 -1.33
N TYR A 497 22.21 31.06 -0.67
CA TYR A 497 21.64 29.73 -0.77
C TYR A 497 20.84 29.43 0.50
N THR A 498 19.51 29.51 0.40
CA THR A 498 18.61 29.33 1.54
C THR A 498 18.44 27.87 1.96
N ALA A 499 18.67 26.93 1.04
CA ALA A 499 18.62 25.51 1.33
C ALA A 499 19.78 25.06 2.22
N GLY A 500 19.52 24.07 3.08
CA GLY A 500 20.50 23.52 4.00
C GLY A 500 21.60 22.74 3.29
N ASP A 501 22.74 22.58 3.97
CA ASP A 501 23.90 21.87 3.43
C ASP A 501 23.59 20.39 3.13
N THR A 502 24.43 19.76 2.31
CA THR A 502 24.39 18.31 2.08
C THR A 502 25.63 17.65 2.65
N HIS A 503 25.43 16.65 3.52
CA HIS A 503 26.48 15.83 4.10
C HIS A 503 26.42 14.42 3.50
N ILE A 504 27.47 14.04 2.80
CA ILE A 504 27.75 12.65 2.43
C ILE A 504 28.74 12.11 3.45
N LYS A 505 28.36 11.12 4.25
CA LYS A 505 29.26 10.61 5.28
C LYS A 505 30.36 9.74 4.68
N THR A 506 29.98 8.76 3.85
CA THR A 506 30.90 7.82 3.18
C THR A 506 30.50 7.62 1.72
N ALA A 507 31.43 7.21 0.86
CA ALA A 507 31.15 6.99 -0.55
C ALA A 507 31.79 5.70 -1.10
N THR A 508 31.07 4.96 -1.95
CA THR A 508 31.69 3.85 -2.67
C THR A 508 32.73 4.38 -3.66
N SER A 509 33.86 3.67 -3.83
CA SER A 509 34.91 4.07 -4.77
C SER A 509 34.35 4.30 -6.18
N GLY A 510 34.75 5.41 -6.81
CA GLY A 510 34.30 5.79 -8.15
C GLY A 510 32.95 6.54 -8.19
N SER A 511 32.32 6.76 -7.03
CA SER A 511 31.09 7.58 -6.96
C SER A 511 31.39 9.03 -7.29
N SER A 512 30.42 9.73 -7.89
CA SER A 512 30.58 11.15 -8.19
C SER A 512 29.35 11.99 -7.95
N VAL A 513 29.57 13.26 -7.62
CA VAL A 513 28.52 14.28 -7.48
C VAL A 513 28.91 15.54 -8.26
N THR A 514 27.94 16.16 -8.92
CA THR A 514 28.12 17.46 -9.59
C THR A 514 27.12 18.44 -9.02
N MET A 515 27.65 19.39 -8.24
CA MET A 515 26.89 20.49 -7.67
C MET A 515 26.51 21.48 -8.78
N MET A 516 25.28 21.94 -8.80
CA MET A 516 24.77 22.81 -9.87
C MET A 516 24.02 24.01 -9.30
N THR A 517 24.26 25.19 -9.89
CA THR A 517 23.34 26.33 -9.79
C THR A 517 23.09 26.95 -11.16
N ASN A 518 22.08 27.81 -11.30
CA ASN A 518 21.76 28.47 -12.57
C ASN A 518 22.62 29.72 -12.79
N ASN A 519 22.54 30.36 -13.96
CA ASN A 519 23.34 31.53 -14.32
C ASN A 519 22.66 32.89 -14.01
N THR A 520 21.48 32.88 -13.40
CA THR A 520 20.68 34.09 -13.18
C THR A 520 21.42 35.05 -12.24
N GLY A 521 21.53 36.32 -12.61
CA GLY A 521 22.17 37.33 -11.75
C GLY A 521 23.70 37.27 -11.66
N ILE A 522 24.34 36.26 -12.26
CA ILE A 522 25.80 36.09 -12.25
C ILE A 522 26.43 36.86 -13.43
N ASP A 523 27.46 37.66 -13.14
CA ASP A 523 28.32 38.24 -14.18
C ASP A 523 29.27 37.17 -14.74
N MET A 524 28.79 36.45 -15.76
CA MET A 524 29.53 35.38 -16.43
C MET A 524 30.76 35.87 -17.20
N GLY A 525 30.90 37.18 -17.42
CA GLY A 525 32.09 37.77 -18.05
C GLY A 525 33.25 38.00 -17.07
N ASN A 526 32.99 37.88 -15.76
CA ASN A 526 33.95 38.13 -14.71
C ASN A 526 34.36 36.82 -14.01
N SER A 527 35.60 36.37 -14.28
CA SER A 527 36.14 35.12 -13.74
C SER A 527 36.17 35.09 -12.22
N ASP A 528 36.40 36.23 -11.56
CA ASP A 528 36.46 36.30 -10.09
C ASP A 528 35.07 36.13 -9.49
N LYS A 529 34.04 36.70 -10.11
CA LYS A 529 32.64 36.51 -9.72
C LYS A 529 32.21 35.07 -9.95
N VAL A 530 32.51 34.50 -11.11
CA VAL A 530 32.26 33.08 -11.41
C VAL A 530 32.92 32.16 -10.38
N ASN A 531 34.20 32.39 -10.04
CA ASN A 531 34.91 31.58 -9.05
C ASN A 531 34.29 31.70 -7.65
N LYS A 532 33.86 32.91 -7.23
CA LYS A 532 33.16 33.11 -5.96
C LYS A 532 31.86 32.32 -5.90
N VAL A 533 31.06 32.32 -6.97
CA VAL A 533 29.82 31.51 -7.05
C VAL A 533 30.13 30.03 -6.93
N LEU A 534 31.05 29.51 -7.75
CA LEU A 534 31.42 28.10 -7.73
C LEU A 534 31.93 27.68 -6.35
N ASN A 535 32.73 28.53 -5.69
CA ASN A 535 33.24 28.25 -4.35
C ASN A 535 32.15 28.34 -3.26
N ALA A 536 31.23 29.31 -3.35
CA ALA A 536 30.10 29.44 -2.42
C ALA A 536 29.17 28.22 -2.51
N LEU A 537 28.84 27.78 -3.73
CA LEU A 537 28.06 26.56 -3.97
C LEU A 537 28.82 25.31 -3.52
N ALA A 538 30.12 25.20 -3.82
CA ALA A 538 30.94 24.07 -3.36
C ALA A 538 30.95 23.96 -1.82
N GLY A 539 30.93 25.08 -1.13
CA GLY A 539 30.87 25.15 0.34
C GLY A 539 29.60 24.54 0.97
N LYS A 540 28.56 24.24 0.17
CA LYS A 540 27.32 23.58 0.62
C LYS A 540 27.42 22.04 0.69
N LEU A 541 28.48 21.45 0.12
CA LEU A 541 28.70 20.01 0.16
C LEU A 541 29.78 19.66 1.18
N TYR A 542 29.48 18.68 2.03
CA TYR A 542 30.40 18.11 3.00
C TYR A 542 30.59 16.63 2.72
N TYR A 543 31.85 16.18 2.72
CA TYR A 543 32.23 14.78 2.66
C TYR A 543 32.90 14.37 3.97
N ASP A 544 32.11 13.91 4.94
CA ASP A 544 32.55 13.82 6.33
C ASP A 544 33.74 12.86 6.51
N ALA A 545 33.75 11.71 5.81
CA ALA A 545 34.86 10.76 5.90
C ALA A 545 36.15 11.24 5.25
N TYR A 546 36.12 12.30 4.42
CA TYR A 546 37.33 12.96 3.92
C TYR A 546 38.15 13.58 5.04
N ALA A 547 37.45 14.11 6.06
CA ALA A 547 38.07 14.81 7.17
C ALA A 547 39.02 13.91 7.94
N THR A 548 40.10 14.51 8.43
CA THR A 548 41.06 13.89 9.35
C THR A 548 41.14 14.72 10.63
N PRO A 549 40.12 14.67 11.51
CA PRO A 549 40.12 15.47 12.73
C PRO A 549 41.35 15.14 13.58
N ASN A 550 42.13 16.15 13.95
CA ASN A 550 43.30 16.05 14.81
C ASN A 550 44.42 15.09 14.34
N GLY A 551 44.50 14.79 13.03
CA GLY A 551 45.58 13.95 12.48
C GLY A 551 45.56 12.48 12.93
N GLN A 552 44.44 11.98 13.48
CA GLN A 552 44.33 10.62 14.00
C GLN A 552 43.91 9.55 12.98
N ARG A 553 43.55 9.92 11.75
CA ARG A 553 43.31 8.97 10.66
C ARG A 553 44.55 8.90 9.77
N ALA A 554 44.99 7.69 9.43
CA ALA A 554 46.16 7.44 8.57
C ALA A 554 45.99 8.02 7.14
N GLN A 555 44.76 8.25 6.68
CA GLN A 555 44.32 9.14 5.60
C GLN A 555 42.78 9.13 5.61
N GLY A 556 42.13 10.25 5.30
CA GLY A 556 40.67 10.29 5.13
C GLY A 556 40.23 9.58 3.84
N GLU A 557 38.93 9.33 3.70
CA GLU A 557 38.38 8.67 2.50
C GLU A 557 38.54 9.57 1.27
N ARG A 558 38.82 8.98 0.09
CA ARG A 558 39.05 9.70 -1.19
C ARG A 558 38.22 9.15 -2.34
N ASN A 559 37.13 8.45 -2.01
CA ASN A 559 36.30 7.72 -2.97
C ASN A 559 35.34 8.58 -3.80
N LEU A 560 35.04 9.80 -3.35
CA LEU A 560 34.06 10.70 -3.97
C LEU A 560 34.75 11.68 -4.94
N ILE A 561 34.32 11.65 -6.21
CA ILE A 561 34.69 12.63 -7.22
C ILE A 561 33.63 13.75 -7.19
N ALA A 562 34.02 14.97 -6.86
CA ALA A 562 33.11 16.10 -6.80
C ALA A 562 33.46 17.17 -7.85
N LYS A 563 32.42 17.70 -8.51
CA LYS A 563 32.51 18.86 -9.40
C LYS A 563 31.45 19.89 -9.03
N VAL A 564 31.64 21.11 -9.50
CA VAL A 564 30.66 22.19 -9.35
C VAL A 564 30.51 22.95 -10.65
N MET A 565 29.28 23.35 -10.97
CA MET A 565 28.97 24.03 -12.21
C MET A 565 27.93 25.14 -12.07
N ILE A 566 28.06 26.12 -12.96
CA ILE A 566 27.00 27.06 -13.32
C ILE A 566 26.40 26.58 -14.63
N ALA A 567 25.08 26.45 -14.66
CA ALA A 567 24.30 25.92 -15.76
C ALA A 567 23.31 26.97 -16.30
N ASP A 568 22.76 26.73 -17.48
CA ASP A 568 21.67 27.55 -18.04
C ASP A 568 20.30 27.31 -17.37
N GLY A 569 20.21 26.35 -16.45
CA GLY A 569 19.01 25.99 -15.68
C GLY A 569 19.30 25.01 -14.53
N LEU A 570 18.26 24.60 -13.79
CA LEU A 570 18.35 23.64 -12.67
C LEU A 570 17.68 22.30 -12.99
N THR A 571 18.00 21.72 -14.14
CA THR A 571 17.52 20.39 -14.53
C THR A 571 18.69 19.51 -14.96
N ALA A 572 18.50 18.18 -14.96
CA ALA A 572 19.53 17.25 -15.38
C ALA A 572 20.03 17.53 -16.82
N SER A 573 19.16 18.02 -17.70
CA SER A 573 19.48 18.34 -19.09
C SER A 573 20.07 19.74 -19.30
N SER A 574 20.27 20.52 -18.24
CA SER A 574 20.79 21.89 -18.34
C SER A 574 22.24 21.88 -18.84
N LYS A 575 22.57 22.80 -19.73
CA LYS A 575 23.91 22.90 -20.33
C LYS A 575 24.87 23.52 -19.33
N SER A 576 26.04 22.88 -19.18
CA SER A 576 27.14 23.47 -18.43
C SER A 576 27.67 24.72 -19.12
N MET A 577 27.67 25.83 -18.39
CA MET A 577 28.28 27.09 -18.81
C MET A 577 29.68 27.27 -18.22
N ASN A 578 29.87 26.85 -16.97
CA ASN A 578 31.17 26.77 -16.31
C ASN A 578 31.21 25.51 -15.45
N LEU A 579 32.32 24.78 -15.48
CA LEU A 579 32.54 23.56 -14.71
C LEU A 579 33.92 23.62 -14.06
N SER A 580 34.01 23.24 -12.79
CA SER A 580 35.28 23.14 -12.07
C SER A 580 35.31 21.88 -11.22
N ASP A 581 36.52 21.34 -11.03
CA ASP A 581 36.74 20.27 -10.07
C ASP A 581 36.64 20.85 -8.65
N MET A 582 36.06 20.07 -7.74
CA MET A 582 35.91 20.42 -6.33
C MET A 582 36.91 19.64 -5.49
N LYS A 583 37.47 20.31 -4.48
CA LYS A 583 38.30 19.69 -3.44
C LYS A 583 37.58 19.75 -2.10
N PHE A 584 38.06 18.96 -1.15
CA PHE A 584 37.53 18.92 0.22
C PHE A 584 38.60 19.32 1.23
N LYS A 585 38.20 20.03 2.29
CA LYS A 585 39.11 20.44 3.37
C LYS A 585 39.39 19.27 4.30
N ASP A 586 40.65 19.10 4.72
CA ASP A 586 41.03 18.03 5.66
C ASP A 586 40.44 18.23 7.07
N LYS A 587 40.08 19.47 7.43
CA LYS A 587 39.54 19.82 8.75
C LYS A 587 38.17 19.18 9.01
N ASP A 588 37.26 19.30 8.06
CA ASP A 588 35.83 19.04 8.21
C ASP A 588 35.17 18.43 6.97
N GLY A 589 35.92 18.22 5.89
CA GLY A 589 35.39 17.68 4.65
C GLY A 589 34.54 18.67 3.85
N GLN A 590 34.57 19.98 4.16
CA GLN A 590 33.81 20.97 3.38
C GLN A 590 34.38 21.13 1.96
N GLY A 591 33.50 21.19 0.97
CA GLY A 591 33.84 21.45 -0.43
C GLY A 591 34.38 22.87 -0.67
N TYR A 592 35.28 23.01 -1.62
CA TYR A 592 35.78 24.30 -2.13
C TYR A 592 36.32 24.17 -3.55
N VAL A 593 36.49 25.32 -4.22
CA VAL A 593 37.17 25.42 -5.52
C VAL A 593 38.45 26.23 -5.33
N GLU A 594 39.56 25.78 -5.91
CA GLU A 594 40.79 26.57 -5.93
C GLU A 594 40.65 27.75 -6.89
N SER A 595 40.96 28.95 -6.42
CA SER A 595 41.02 30.13 -7.28
C SER A 595 42.16 29.98 -8.28
N SER A 596 41.90 30.29 -9.55
CA SER A 596 42.89 30.25 -10.64
C SER A 596 43.93 31.38 -10.58
N THR A 597 43.90 32.24 -9.57
CA THR A 597 44.95 33.24 -9.34
C THR A 597 46.20 32.54 -8.81
N PRO A 598 47.36 32.64 -9.50
CA PRO A 598 48.63 32.21 -8.92
C PRO A 598 48.79 32.88 -7.56
N PRO A 599 49.32 32.20 -6.53
CA PRO A 599 49.68 32.88 -5.31
C PRO A 599 50.60 34.03 -5.68
N THR A 600 50.20 35.27 -5.38
CA THR A 600 51.11 36.41 -5.37
C THR A 600 52.32 35.97 -4.54
N PRO A 601 53.55 35.98 -5.09
CA PRO A 601 54.69 35.46 -4.36
C PRO A 601 54.77 36.17 -3.02
N SER A 602 54.68 35.39 -1.94
CA SER A 602 54.87 35.91 -0.58
C SER A 602 56.17 36.73 -0.55
N PRO A 603 56.19 37.91 0.08
CA PRO A 603 57.43 38.66 0.24
C PRO A 603 58.47 37.73 0.86
N LYS A 604 59.58 37.59 0.16
CA LYS A 604 60.74 36.77 0.56
C LYS A 604 61.08 37.14 2.01
N PRO A 605 61.08 36.19 2.97
CA PRO A 605 61.47 36.51 4.33
C PRO A 605 62.91 37.02 4.31
N THR A 606 63.11 38.25 4.78
CA THR A 606 64.44 38.76 5.13
C THR A 606 64.98 37.88 6.23
N THR A 607 65.97 37.05 5.90
CA THR A 607 66.76 36.30 6.86
C THR A 607 67.50 37.29 7.78
N SER A 608 67.03 37.44 9.01
CA SER A 608 67.91 37.89 10.10
C SER A 608 68.68 36.67 10.60
N GLU A 609 69.97 36.59 10.30
CA GLU A 609 70.86 35.59 10.90
C GLU A 609 70.94 35.83 12.41
N PHE A 610 70.40 34.91 13.21
CA PHE A 610 70.65 34.87 14.64
C PHE A 610 71.96 34.09 14.89
N THR A 611 73.04 34.82 15.16
CA THR A 611 74.40 34.26 15.35
C THR A 611 74.74 33.92 16.80
N LYS A 612 73.78 33.68 17.69
CA LYS A 612 74.07 33.35 19.10
C LYS A 612 73.30 32.15 19.64
N THR A 613 74.06 31.22 20.22
CA THR A 613 73.62 29.96 20.81
C THR A 613 72.70 30.19 22.03
N ILE A 614 71.54 29.53 22.05
CA ILE A 614 70.60 29.51 23.18
C ILE A 614 71.19 28.69 24.33
N ASN A 615 71.26 29.27 25.53
CA ASN A 615 71.73 28.56 26.74
C ASN A 615 70.56 28.02 27.57
N LEU A 616 70.77 26.87 28.22
CA LEU A 616 69.76 26.06 28.93
C LEU A 616 69.24 26.64 30.26
N ARG A 617 69.60 27.89 30.62
CA ARG A 617 69.06 28.57 31.81
C ARG A 617 68.10 29.69 31.38
N LYS A 618 66.83 29.54 31.76
CA LYS A 618 65.71 30.42 31.37
C LYS A 618 65.89 31.91 31.73
N GLN A 619 66.79 32.21 32.67
CA GLN A 619 67.05 33.56 33.17
C GLN A 619 68.00 34.39 32.27
N ASP A 620 68.68 33.74 31.30
CA ASP A 620 69.66 34.39 30.41
C ASP A 620 69.07 34.74 29.02
N ASN A 621 67.79 34.44 28.77
CA ASN A 621 67.11 34.66 27.48
C ASN A 621 66.02 35.73 27.55
N LYS A 622 66.30 36.90 28.13
CA LYS A 622 65.29 37.96 28.35
C LYS A 622 64.83 38.72 27.09
N GLU A 623 65.44 38.48 25.94
CA GLU A 623 65.14 39.16 24.66
C GLU A 623 64.56 38.22 23.59
N TYR A 624 64.13 37.00 23.95
CA TYR A 624 63.37 36.08 23.10
C TYR A 624 61.94 35.91 23.60
#